data_AF-M3A1F6-F1
#
_entry.id   AF-M3A1F6-F1
#
_cell.length_a   1.000
_cell.length_b   1.000
_cell.length_c   1.000
_cell.angle_alpha   90.00
_cell.angle_beta   90.00
_cell.angle_gamma   90.00
#
_symmetry.space_group_name_H-M   'P 1'
#
loop_
_entity.id
_entity.type
_entity.pdbx_description
1 polymer ?
#
loop_
_entity_poly.entity_id
_entity_poly.type
_entity_poly.pdbx_seq_one_letter_code
_entity_poly.pdbx_strand_id
1 'polypeptide(L)'
;MKNSPWVRRLEVENGFEEWELKMMATDPDLQGQGLAGYMMTLVEDEVIRRFSEKQFTNTTTHGDLAKRLKITLSTPAEVTGSFYLRTGYKLDYENERGEGHNFHIAFMSKEIIIPALE
;
A
#
# COMPACT_ATOMS: atom_id res chain seq x y z
N MET A 1 -6.03 -12.22 -18.68
CA MET A 1 -5.88 -11.95 -17.22
C MET A 1 -6.81 -10.85 -16.68
N LYS A 2 -7.94 -10.49 -17.35
CA LYS A 2 -8.80 -9.38 -16.90
C LYS A 2 -9.84 -9.73 -15.81
N ASN A 3 -9.93 -11.00 -15.39
CA ASN A 3 -11.00 -11.47 -14.50
C ASN A 3 -10.47 -12.07 -13.18
N SER A 4 -9.24 -11.75 -12.77
CA SER A 4 -8.75 -12.20 -11.46
C SER A 4 -9.33 -11.31 -10.37
N PRO A 5 -9.85 -11.89 -9.27
CA PRO A 5 -10.41 -11.11 -8.17
C PRO A 5 -9.33 -10.32 -7.41
N TRP A 6 -8.05 -10.55 -7.71
CA TRP A 6 -6.88 -9.84 -7.20
C TRP A 6 -6.51 -8.58 -8.01
N VAL A 7 -7.14 -8.35 -9.16
CA VAL A 7 -6.82 -7.20 -9.99
C VAL A 7 -7.46 -5.95 -9.40
N ARG A 8 -6.63 -4.95 -9.12
CA ARG A 8 -7.11 -3.64 -8.69
C ARG A 8 -7.92 -2.97 -9.81
N ARG A 9 -9.07 -2.39 -9.44
CA ARG A 9 -10.01 -1.74 -10.36
C ARG A 9 -9.98 -0.22 -10.33
N LEU A 10 -9.44 0.35 -9.25
CA LEU A 10 -9.28 1.80 -9.12
C LEU A 10 -8.07 2.24 -9.94
N GLU A 11 -8.24 3.36 -10.64
CA GLU A 11 -7.15 4.08 -11.29
C GLU A 11 -6.31 4.82 -10.25
N VAL A 12 -5.11 5.26 -10.65
CA VAL A 12 -4.27 6.10 -9.80
C VAL A 12 -4.96 7.45 -9.61
N GLU A 13 -5.16 7.85 -8.35
CA GLU A 13 -5.81 9.13 -8.05
C GLU A 13 -4.97 10.31 -8.57
N ASN A 14 -5.62 11.32 -9.16
CA ASN A 14 -4.90 12.47 -9.69
C ASN A 14 -4.11 13.20 -8.59
N GLY A 15 -2.87 13.58 -8.89
CA GLY A 15 -1.95 14.23 -7.96
C GLY A 15 -1.28 13.29 -6.96
N PHE A 16 -1.57 11.99 -6.99
CA PHE A 16 -0.88 10.97 -6.20
C PHE A 16 0.16 10.20 -7.03
N GLU A 17 1.27 9.88 -6.37
CA GLU A 17 2.09 8.74 -6.74
C GLU A 17 1.64 7.54 -5.90
N GLU A 18 1.26 6.45 -6.57
CA GLU A 18 0.79 5.22 -5.91
C GLU A 18 1.85 4.12 -6.01
N TRP A 19 2.20 3.54 -4.87
CA TRP A 19 3.08 2.37 -4.76
C TRP A 19 2.27 1.16 -4.30
N GLU A 20 2.51 -0.01 -4.89
CA GLU A 20 1.82 -1.24 -4.51
C GLU A 20 2.72 -2.10 -3.62
N LEU A 21 2.28 -2.39 -2.39
CA LEU A 21 2.88 -3.43 -1.55
C LEU A 21 2.36 -4.79 -2.01
N LYS A 22 3.14 -5.47 -2.86
CA LYS A 22 2.74 -6.76 -3.45
C LYS A 22 2.78 -7.93 -2.49
N MET A 23 3.82 -8.02 -1.68
CA MET A 23 4.02 -9.15 -0.78
C MET A 23 4.84 -8.71 0.42
N MET A 24 4.36 -9.09 1.59
CA MET A 24 5.09 -9.07 2.84
C MET A 24 4.74 -10.36 3.57
N ALA A 25 5.75 -11.10 3.99
CA ALA A 25 5.59 -12.36 4.69
C ALA A 25 6.54 -12.39 5.89
N THR A 26 6.10 -13.07 6.94
CA THR A 26 6.93 -13.40 8.10
C THR A 26 6.94 -14.90 8.27
N ASP A 27 8.04 -15.42 8.79
CA ASP A 27 8.08 -16.80 9.24
C ASP A 27 6.97 -17.02 10.30
N PRO A 28 6.13 -18.07 10.20
CA PRO A 28 5.13 -18.41 11.21
C PRO A 28 5.68 -18.43 12.64
N ASP A 29 6.91 -18.92 12.85
CA ASP A 29 7.52 -19.03 14.17
C ASP A 29 7.92 -17.66 14.76
N LEU A 30 7.94 -16.62 13.92
CA LEU A 30 8.27 -15.24 14.30
C LEU A 30 7.04 -14.32 14.33
N GLN A 31 5.84 -14.85 14.10
CA GLN A 31 4.61 -14.07 14.18
C GLN A 31 4.31 -13.62 15.62
N GLY A 32 3.63 -12.48 15.78
CA GLY A 32 3.33 -11.90 17.09
C GLY A 32 4.50 -11.14 17.74
N GLN A 33 5.70 -11.15 17.15
CA GLN A 33 6.89 -10.46 17.68
C GLN A 33 7.10 -9.05 17.11
N GLY A 34 6.12 -8.51 16.39
CA GLY A 34 6.19 -7.15 15.81
C GLY A 34 6.98 -7.02 14.51
N LEU A 35 7.55 -8.10 13.97
CA LEU A 35 8.39 -8.09 12.76
C LEU A 35 7.67 -7.48 11.55
N ALA A 36 6.40 -7.81 11.33
CA ALA A 36 5.61 -7.23 10.24
C ALA A 36 5.43 -5.71 10.40
N GLY A 37 5.24 -5.23 11.63
CA GLY A 37 5.15 -3.79 11.90
C GLY A 37 6.46 -3.07 11.60
N TYR A 38 7.58 -3.64 12.04
CA TYR A 38 8.91 -3.11 11.73
C TYR A 38 9.18 -3.06 10.22
N MET A 39 8.87 -4.12 9.48
CA MET A 39 9.01 -4.14 8.02
C MET A 39 8.12 -3.09 7.35
N MET A 40 6.90 -2.86 7.83
CA MET A 40 6.03 -1.79 7.31
C MET A 40 6.65 -0.42 7.47
N THR A 41 7.27 -0.12 8.62
CA THR A 41 7.99 1.14 8.82
C THR A 41 9.13 1.30 7.80
N LEU A 42 9.94 0.27 7.60
CA LEU A 42 11.04 0.32 6.62
C LEU A 42 10.53 0.55 5.18
N VAL A 43 9.41 -0.07 4.82
CA VAL A 43 8.77 0.12 3.51
C VAL A 43 8.30 1.57 3.36
N GLU A 44 7.62 2.11 4.37
CA GLU A 44 7.13 3.50 4.35
C GLU A 44 8.31 4.49 4.23
N ASP A 45 9.36 4.31 5.02
CA ASP A 45 10.56 5.16 4.99
C ASP A 45 11.24 5.13 3.60
N GLU A 46 11.38 3.96 3.00
CA GLU A 46 12.01 3.81 1.69
C GLU A 46 11.17 4.44 0.57
N VAL A 47 9.84 4.30 0.63
CA VAL A 47 8.96 4.93 -0.36
C VAL A 47 8.99 6.45 -0.21
N ILE A 48 8.99 6.98 1.04
CA ILE A 48 9.16 8.42 1.30
C ILE A 48 10.49 8.91 0.74
N ARG A 49 11.59 8.21 1.03
CA ARG A 49 12.93 8.58 0.56
C ARG A 49 12.97 8.69 -0.97
N ARG A 50 12.48 7.67 -1.67
CA ARG A 50 12.45 7.64 -3.15
C ARG A 50 11.56 8.73 -3.74
N PHE A 51 10.39 8.96 -3.14
CA PHE A 51 9.49 10.02 -3.57
C PHE A 51 10.16 11.39 -3.43
N SER A 52 10.78 11.67 -2.28
CA SER A 52 11.49 12.93 -2.02
C SER A 52 12.69 13.15 -2.94
N GLU A 53 13.49 12.12 -3.20
CA GLU A 53 14.60 12.18 -4.17
C GLU A 53 14.10 12.51 -5.59
N LYS A 54 12.98 11.89 -5.99
CA LYS A 54 12.34 12.15 -7.28
C LYS A 54 11.81 13.59 -7.37
N GLN A 55 11.25 14.14 -6.29
CA GLN A 55 10.82 15.54 -6.26
C GLN A 55 12.02 16.49 -6.44
N PHE A 56 13.10 16.27 -5.70
CA PHE A 56 14.30 17.11 -5.76
C PHE A 56 14.99 17.10 -7.14
N THR A 57 15.03 15.93 -7.78
CA THR A 57 15.64 15.76 -9.11
C THR A 57 14.77 16.29 -10.24
N ASN A 58 13.44 16.34 -10.07
CA ASN A 58 12.52 16.81 -11.11
C ASN A 58 12.10 18.28 -10.95
N THR A 59 12.42 18.96 -9.84
CA THR A 59 12.23 20.42 -9.73
C THR A 59 12.97 21.23 -10.81
N THR A 60 13.92 20.63 -11.53
CA THR A 60 14.61 21.21 -12.68
C THR A 60 13.89 21.04 -14.04
N THR A 61 12.82 20.24 -14.12
CA THR A 61 12.16 19.90 -15.38
C THR A 61 10.65 20.11 -15.24
N HIS A 62 10.09 21.06 -15.98
CA HIS A 62 8.68 21.51 -15.91
C HIS A 62 7.65 20.41 -16.24
N GLY A 63 7.35 19.51 -15.31
CA GLY A 63 6.24 18.55 -15.37
C GLY A 63 5.35 18.63 -14.12
N ASP A 64 4.06 18.32 -14.27
CA ASP A 64 3.13 18.19 -13.14
C ASP A 64 3.57 17.02 -12.25
N LEU A 65 4.32 17.34 -11.20
CA LEU A 65 4.76 16.35 -10.21
C LEU A 65 3.59 15.99 -9.30
N ALA A 66 3.43 14.69 -9.04
CA ALA A 66 2.56 14.21 -7.98
C ALA A 66 2.96 14.90 -6.67
N LYS A 67 1.99 15.41 -5.93
CA LYS A 67 2.23 16.17 -4.68
C LYS A 67 2.04 15.32 -3.44
N ARG A 68 1.43 14.15 -3.60
CA ARG A 68 1.01 13.27 -2.51
C ARG A 68 1.44 11.85 -2.81
N LEU A 69 1.65 11.08 -1.76
CA LEU A 69 2.13 9.71 -1.82
C LEU A 69 1.10 8.78 -1.18
N LYS A 70 0.85 7.63 -1.81
CA LYS A 70 -0.06 6.62 -1.29
C LYS A 70 0.50 5.22 -1.52
N ILE A 71 0.37 4.36 -0.52
CA ILE A 71 0.64 2.94 -0.66
C ILE A 71 -0.69 2.20 -0.80
N THR A 72 -0.77 1.28 -1.75
CA THR A 72 -1.91 0.41 -1.99
C THR A 72 -1.52 -1.04 -1.77
N LEU A 73 -2.48 -1.88 -1.39
CA LEU A 73 -2.29 -3.32 -1.28
C LEU A 73 -3.60 -4.07 -1.49
N SER A 74 -3.48 -5.36 -1.75
CA SER A 74 -4.59 -6.30 -1.67
C SER A 74 -4.26 -7.45 -0.73
N THR A 75 -5.25 -7.94 0.02
CA THR A 75 -5.00 -8.95 1.06
C THR A 75 -6.26 -9.74 1.38
N PRO A 76 -6.16 -11.01 1.84
CA PRO A 76 -7.31 -11.70 2.43
C PRO A 76 -7.81 -10.94 3.67
N ALA A 77 -9.06 -10.48 3.64
CA ALA A 77 -9.62 -9.58 4.66
C ALA A 77 -9.61 -10.24 6.06
N GLU A 78 -9.98 -11.51 6.11
CA GLU A 78 -10.17 -12.31 7.33
C GLU A 78 -8.86 -12.71 7.99
N VAL A 79 -7.77 -12.80 7.22
CA VAL A 79 -6.48 -13.27 7.74
C VAL A 79 -5.61 -12.10 8.16
N THR A 80 -5.47 -11.10 7.28
CA THR A 80 -4.46 -10.03 7.41
C THR A 80 -5.05 -8.63 7.33
N GLY A 81 -6.31 -8.45 6.92
CA GLY A 81 -6.94 -7.13 6.79
C GLY A 81 -6.88 -6.32 8.09
N SER A 82 -7.17 -6.95 9.22
CA SER A 82 -7.11 -6.30 10.54
C SER A 82 -5.72 -5.78 10.92
N PHE A 83 -4.64 -6.41 10.44
CA PHE A 83 -3.28 -5.90 10.67
C PHE A 83 -3.10 -4.55 9.97
N TYR A 84 -3.46 -4.47 8.68
CA TYR A 84 -3.30 -3.24 7.89
C TYR A 84 -4.21 -2.10 8.36
N LEU A 85 -5.44 -2.41 8.79
CA LEU A 85 -6.31 -1.41 9.41
C LEU A 85 -5.65 -0.75 10.63
N ARG A 86 -5.00 -1.54 11.49
CA ARG A 86 -4.30 -1.01 12.67
C ARG A 86 -3.04 -0.21 12.32
N THR A 87 -2.44 -0.43 11.15
CA THR A 87 -1.28 0.35 10.69
C THR A 87 -1.66 1.60 9.88
N GLY A 88 -2.96 1.93 9.85
CA GLY A 88 -3.48 3.16 9.26
C GLY A 88 -3.93 3.03 7.81
N TYR A 89 -3.99 1.82 7.26
CA TYR A 89 -4.65 1.60 5.97
C TYR A 89 -6.17 1.73 6.13
N LYS A 90 -6.81 2.30 5.12
CA LYS A 90 -8.26 2.28 4.96
C LYS A 90 -8.65 1.21 3.94
N LEU A 91 -9.85 0.67 4.12
CA LEU A 91 -10.48 -0.19 3.12
C LEU A 91 -11.01 0.69 1.99
N ASP A 92 -10.61 0.39 0.76
CA ASP A 92 -11.14 1.05 -0.44
C ASP A 92 -12.39 0.30 -0.96
N TYR A 93 -12.27 -1.02 -1.14
CA TYR A 93 -13.36 -1.93 -1.51
C TYR A 93 -12.94 -3.39 -1.30
N GLU A 94 -13.89 -4.31 -1.43
CA GLU A 94 -13.66 -5.75 -1.36
C GLU A 94 -14.16 -6.46 -2.61
N ASN A 95 -13.51 -7.58 -2.93
CA ASN A 95 -13.99 -8.54 -3.91
C ASN A 95 -14.22 -9.88 -3.21
N GLU A 96 -15.33 -10.54 -3.52
CA GLU A 96 -15.47 -11.96 -3.21
C GLU A 96 -14.56 -12.78 -4.14
N ARG A 97 -13.88 -13.79 -3.59
CA ARG A 97 -13.00 -14.66 -4.38
C ARG A 97 -13.79 -15.63 -5.29
N GLY A 98 -15.08 -15.83 -5.05
CA GLY A 98 -15.99 -16.70 -5.82
C GLY A 98 -16.35 -18.02 -5.10
N GLU A 99 -17.15 -18.87 -5.76
CA GLU A 99 -17.69 -20.12 -5.18
C GLU A 99 -16.59 -21.05 -4.63
N GLY A 100 -16.80 -21.57 -3.41
CA GLY A 100 -15.92 -22.56 -2.77
C GLY A 100 -14.84 -21.98 -1.85
N HIS A 101 -14.72 -20.65 -1.75
CA HIS A 101 -13.78 -20.00 -0.83
C HIS A 101 -14.48 -18.92 0.03
N ASN A 102 -14.45 -19.09 1.36
CA ASN A 102 -15.10 -18.20 2.32
C ASN A 102 -14.17 -17.06 2.77
N PHE A 103 -13.60 -16.31 1.83
CA PHE A 103 -12.82 -15.12 2.18
C PHE A 103 -12.90 -14.02 1.14
N HIS A 104 -12.76 -12.79 1.61
CA HIS A 104 -12.78 -11.60 0.79
C HIS A 104 -11.37 -11.13 0.49
N ILE A 105 -11.20 -10.51 -0.68
CA ILE A 105 -9.97 -9.80 -1.03
C ILE A 105 -10.22 -8.32 -0.76
N ALA A 106 -9.63 -7.82 0.32
CA ALA A 106 -9.65 -6.40 0.66
C ALA A 106 -8.60 -5.67 -0.15
N PHE A 107 -9.04 -4.62 -0.85
CA PHE A 107 -8.16 -3.63 -1.47
C PHE A 107 -8.10 -2.42 -0.55
N MET A 108 -6.89 -2.06 -0.18
CA MET A 108 -6.65 -1.08 0.87
C MET A 108 -5.63 -0.05 0.40
N SER A 109 -5.72 1.15 0.97
CA SER A 109 -4.74 2.20 0.73
C SER A 109 -4.38 2.94 2.00
N LYS A 110 -3.20 3.54 2.01
CA LYS A 110 -2.73 4.45 3.06
C LYS A 110 -2.08 5.64 2.40
N GLU A 111 -2.58 6.83 2.69
CA GLU A 111 -1.87 8.06 2.33
C GLU A 111 -0.68 8.25 3.26
N ILE A 112 0.46 8.55 2.67
CA ILE A 112 1.72 8.77 3.40
C ILE A 112 1.91 10.26 3.57
N ILE A 113 1.93 10.69 4.83
CA ILE A 113 2.21 12.08 5.20
C ILE A 113 3.71 12.27 5.07
N ILE A 114 4.12 13.11 4.13
CA ILE A 114 5.52 13.47 3.94
C ILE A 114 5.84 14.57 4.94
N PRO A 115 6.82 14.39 5.85
CA PRO A 115 7.27 15.45 6.73
C PRO A 115 7.68 16.66 5.88
N ALA A 116 7.33 17.87 6.33
CA ALA A 116 7.85 19.08 5.71
C ALA A 116 9.39 19.00 5.76
N LEU A 117 10.04 19.20 4.61
CA LEU A 117 11.49 19.36 4.55
C LEU A 117 11.79 20.69 5.26
N GLU A 118 12.36 20.62 6.47
CA GLU A 118 12.94 21.79 7.15
C GLU A 118 14.22 22.25 6.45
#